data_AF-A0A834Z703-F1
#
_entry.id   AF-A0A834Z703-F1
#
_cell.length_a   1.000
_cell.length_b   1.000
_cell.length_c   1.000
_cell.angle_alpha   90.00
_cell.angle_beta   90.00
_cell.angle_gamma   90.00
#
_symmetry.space_group_name_H-M   'P 1'
#
loop_
_entity.id
_entity.type
_entity.pdbx_description
1 polymer ?
#
loop_
_entity_poly.entity_id
_entity_poly.type
_entity_poly.pdbx_seq_one_letter_code
_entity_poly.pdbx_strand_id
1 'polypeptide(L)'
;MANAIMKATISVLVALFFTSSAFASSDAPFMVAHKKASLTRLKSGAERVSVSIDIYNRGSATAYDVSLTDDSWAHDVFALVSGNISKSWERLDAGSLVSHSFELESNVKGMFYGAPAVITFRIPTKAALQEALSTPILPLDILAERPPEKKFEWAKRLLAKYGSLFSVISIVVLFVYLVATPSKSGAAKGSKKRR
;
A
#
# COMPACT_ATOMS: atom_id res chain seq x y z
N MET A 1 21.70 20.69 48.69
CA MET A 1 21.19 19.31 48.47
C MET A 1 20.41 19.17 47.15
N ALA A 2 19.46 20.06 46.81
CA ALA A 2 18.68 20.00 45.56
C ALA A 2 19.53 19.97 44.26
N ASN A 3 20.59 20.78 44.17
CA ASN A 3 21.46 20.82 42.99
C ASN A 3 22.28 19.53 42.77
N ALA A 4 22.57 18.76 43.83
CA ALA A 4 23.26 17.48 43.71
C ALA A 4 22.32 16.38 43.22
N ILE A 5 21.08 16.39 43.71
CA ILE A 5 20.02 15.46 43.30
C ILE A 5 19.65 15.69 41.83
N MET A 6 19.55 16.94 41.38
CA MET A 6 19.25 17.28 39.97
C MET A 6 20.37 16.85 39.01
N LYS A 7 21.64 16.96 39.41
CA LYS A 7 22.77 16.47 38.60
C LYS A 7 22.80 14.94 38.53
N ALA A 8 22.48 14.28 39.63
CA ALA A 8 22.38 12.83 39.68
C ALA A 8 21.22 12.29 38.82
N THR A 9 20.05 12.94 38.84
CA THR A 9 18.91 12.52 38.01
C THR A 9 19.17 12.72 36.52
N ILE A 10 19.81 13.82 36.11
CA ILE A 10 20.21 14.05 34.71
C ILE A 10 21.23 13.00 34.27
N SER A 11 22.23 12.67 35.11
CA SER A 11 23.23 11.65 34.81
C SER A 11 22.60 10.26 34.62
N VAL A 12 21.63 9.90 35.47
CA VAL A 12 20.89 8.63 35.36
C VAL A 12 20.04 8.60 34.10
N LEU A 13 19.36 9.70 33.74
CA LEU A 13 18.57 9.80 32.51
C LEU A 13 19.43 9.66 31.24
N VAL A 14 20.62 10.27 31.25
CA VAL A 14 21.59 10.16 30.15
C VAL A 14 22.12 8.72 30.05
N ALA A 15 22.45 8.07 31.17
CA ALA A 15 22.89 6.67 31.19
C ALA A 15 21.81 5.72 30.65
N LEU A 16 20.54 5.93 31.02
CA LEU A 16 19.39 5.17 30.49
C LEU A 16 19.21 5.35 28.97
N PHE A 17 19.46 6.57 28.47
CA PHE A 17 19.42 6.88 27.03
C PHE A 17 20.56 6.21 26.24
N PHE A 18 21.74 6.01 26.84
CA PHE A 18 22.84 5.29 26.19
C PHE A 18 22.64 3.77 26.22
N THR A 19 22.06 3.21 27.29
CA THR A 19 21.79 1.76 27.39
C THR A 19 20.72 1.24 26.42
N SER A 20 19.87 2.12 25.87
CA SER A 20 18.81 1.72 24.94
C SER A 20 19.30 1.49 23.50
N SER A 21 20.59 1.71 23.22
CA SER A 21 21.18 1.45 21.89
C SER A 21 21.73 0.02 21.72
N ALA A 22 21.75 -0.79 22.77
CA ALA A 22 22.30 -2.15 22.77
C ALA A 22 21.23 -3.25 22.60
N PHE A 23 20.14 -2.99 21.88
CA PHE A 23 19.26 -4.07 21.46
C PHE A 23 20.02 -4.95 20.47
N ALA A 24 20.25 -6.20 20.87
CA ALA A 24 21.03 -7.20 20.17
C ALA A 24 20.73 -7.21 18.66
N SER A 25 21.66 -6.71 17.86
CA SER A 25 21.72 -7.01 16.43
C SER A 25 22.11 -8.48 16.32
N SER A 26 21.13 -9.39 16.41
CA SER A 26 21.38 -10.76 15.97
C SER A 26 21.73 -10.66 14.50
N ASP A 27 22.94 -11.10 14.12
CA ASP A 27 23.39 -11.02 12.74
C ASP A 27 22.68 -12.09 11.89
N ALA A 28 21.41 -11.82 11.61
CA ALA A 28 20.46 -12.76 11.05
C ALA A 28 19.37 -12.00 10.28
N PRO A 29 18.83 -12.61 9.21
CA PRO A 29 17.62 -12.11 8.59
C PRO A 29 16.43 -12.23 9.55
N PHE A 30 15.49 -11.29 9.45
CA PHE A 30 14.24 -11.31 10.20
C PHE A 30 13.11 -10.91 9.26
N MET A 31 12.24 -11.87 8.96
CA MET A 31 11.16 -11.67 8.01
C MET A 31 9.93 -11.11 8.70
N VAL A 32 9.38 -10.04 8.13
CA VAL A 32 8.07 -9.51 8.47
C VAL A 32 7.23 -9.54 7.21
N ALA A 33 6.06 -10.18 7.27
CA ALA A 33 5.19 -10.30 6.12
C ALA A 33 3.80 -9.72 6.41
N HIS A 34 3.26 -8.99 5.46
CA HIS A 34 1.96 -8.34 5.57
C HIS A 34 1.06 -8.76 4.40
N LYS A 35 -0.01 -9.49 4.72
CA LYS A 35 -1.00 -9.98 3.75
C LYS A 35 -2.20 -9.03 3.73
N LYS A 36 -2.61 -8.65 2.53
CA LYS A 36 -3.78 -7.83 2.24
C LYS A 36 -4.68 -8.60 1.29
N ALA A 37 -5.99 -8.47 1.48
CA ALA A 37 -6.98 -8.97 0.53
C ALA A 37 -8.09 -7.94 0.37
N SER A 38 -8.58 -7.77 -0.85
CA SER A 38 -9.67 -6.85 -1.16
C SER A 38 -10.66 -7.47 -2.13
N LEU A 39 -11.94 -7.14 -1.95
CA LEU A 39 -13.05 -7.67 -2.74
C LEU A 39 -13.57 -6.65 -3.74
N THR A 40 -13.61 -7.02 -5.01
CA THR A 40 -14.17 -6.23 -6.10
C THR A 40 -15.30 -6.98 -6.80
N ARG A 41 -16.50 -6.39 -6.83
CA ARG A 41 -17.66 -6.98 -7.51
C ARG A 41 -17.49 -6.86 -9.03
N LEU A 42 -17.62 -7.97 -9.74
CA LEU A 42 -17.55 -8.04 -11.20
C LEU A 42 -18.94 -7.85 -11.83
N LYS A 43 -18.96 -7.43 -13.10
CA LYS A 43 -20.20 -7.29 -13.88
C LYS A 43 -20.93 -8.63 -14.09
N SER A 44 -20.19 -9.74 -14.05
CA SER A 44 -20.74 -11.11 -14.11
C SER A 44 -21.57 -11.49 -12.88
N GLY A 45 -21.50 -10.71 -11.80
CA GLY A 45 -22.11 -11.03 -10.51
C GLY A 45 -21.17 -11.75 -9.54
N ALA A 46 -20.04 -12.27 -10.02
CA ALA A 46 -18.96 -12.84 -9.22
C ALA A 46 -18.19 -11.77 -8.42
N GLU A 47 -17.43 -12.20 -7.41
CA GLU A 47 -16.49 -11.34 -6.71
C GLU A 47 -15.05 -11.74 -6.97
N ARG A 48 -14.23 -10.74 -7.33
CA ARG A 48 -12.79 -10.88 -7.47
C ARG A 48 -12.11 -10.56 -6.15
N VAL A 49 -11.27 -11.47 -5.69
CA VAL A 49 -10.40 -11.25 -4.53
C VAL A 49 -9.00 -10.96 -5.04
N SER A 50 -8.53 -9.74 -4.81
CA SER A 50 -7.13 -9.38 -5.08
C SER A 50 -6.34 -9.53 -3.80
N VAL A 51 -5.34 -10.41 -3.81
CA VAL A 51 -4.47 -10.71 -2.66
C VAL A 51 -3.08 -10.15 -2.95
N SER A 52 -2.48 -9.48 -1.97
CA SER A 52 -1.09 -9.05 -2.02
C SER A 52 -0.37 -9.33 -0.72
N ILE A 53 0.87 -9.81 -0.84
CA ILE A 53 1.72 -10.18 0.28
C ILE A 53 3.04 -9.45 0.12
N ASP A 54 3.32 -8.56 1.06
CA ASP A 54 4.55 -7.78 1.14
C ASP A 54 5.48 -8.44 2.15
N ILE A 55 6.69 -8.82 1.75
CA ILE A 55 7.70 -9.48 2.61
C ILE A 55 8.90 -8.55 2.76
N TYR A 56 9.22 -8.23 4.01
CA TYR A 56 10.32 -7.35 4.40
C TYR A 56 11.38 -8.15 5.13
N ASN A 57 12.63 -8.02 4.69
CA ASN A 57 13.76 -8.43 5.53
C ASN A 57 14.14 -7.26 6.45
N ARG A 58 13.66 -7.29 7.70
CA ARG A 58 13.98 -6.30 8.72
C ARG A 58 15.18 -6.70 9.60
N GLY A 59 15.86 -7.80 9.25
CA GLY A 59 17.09 -8.24 9.89
C GLY A 59 18.33 -7.52 9.33
N SER A 60 19.50 -7.88 9.85
CA SER A 60 20.79 -7.31 9.43
C SER A 60 21.54 -8.13 8.37
N ALA A 61 21.07 -9.35 8.05
CA ALA A 61 21.71 -10.26 7.10
C ALA A 61 20.76 -10.69 5.96
N THR A 62 21.33 -11.17 4.85
CA THR A 62 20.58 -11.68 3.69
C THR A 62 19.93 -13.03 3.99
N ALA A 63 18.66 -13.18 3.61
CA ALA A 63 17.96 -14.47 3.58
C ALA A 63 18.10 -15.12 2.20
N TYR A 64 18.22 -16.44 2.16
CA TYR A 64 18.35 -17.21 0.91
C TYR A 64 17.19 -18.20 0.76
N ASP A 65 16.93 -18.61 -0.48
CA ASP A 65 15.87 -19.56 -0.85
C ASP A 65 14.53 -19.19 -0.21
N VAL A 66 14.16 -17.91 -0.31
CA VAL A 66 12.93 -17.40 0.27
C VAL A 66 11.76 -17.93 -0.55
N SER A 67 10.83 -18.62 0.09
CA SER A 67 9.60 -19.10 -0.55
C SER A 67 8.38 -18.66 0.23
N LEU A 68 7.34 -18.27 -0.49
CA LEU A 68 6.03 -17.87 0.00
C LEU A 68 5.01 -18.89 -0.50
N THR A 69 4.14 -19.35 0.40
CA THR A 69 3.00 -20.21 0.08
C THR A 69 1.78 -19.75 0.87
N ASP A 70 0.64 -19.58 0.19
CA ASP A 70 -0.63 -19.17 0.80
C ASP A 70 -1.75 -20.18 0.51
N ASP A 71 -1.64 -21.39 1.02
CA ASP A 71 -2.59 -22.50 0.81
C ASP A 71 -3.94 -22.35 1.54
N SER A 72 -4.18 -21.18 2.15
CA SER A 72 -5.40 -20.90 2.93
C SER A 72 -6.68 -20.76 2.08
N TRP A 73 -6.58 -20.72 0.75
CA TRP A 73 -7.69 -20.48 -0.16
C TRP A 73 -8.34 -21.78 -0.63
N ALA A 74 -9.53 -22.07 -0.13
CA ALA A 74 -10.28 -23.28 -0.47
C ALA A 74 -10.70 -23.31 -1.96
N HIS A 75 -10.28 -24.34 -2.69
CA HIS A 75 -10.47 -24.45 -4.15
C HIS A 75 -11.94 -24.64 -4.58
N ASP A 76 -12.81 -25.06 -3.67
CA ASP A 76 -14.26 -25.18 -3.87
C ASP A 76 -14.97 -23.82 -3.79
N VAL A 77 -14.39 -22.85 -3.07
CA VAL A 77 -14.92 -21.49 -2.91
C VAL A 77 -14.25 -20.49 -3.85
N PHE A 78 -12.96 -20.67 -4.11
CA PHE A 78 -12.13 -19.73 -4.87
C PHE A 78 -11.46 -20.41 -6.07
N ALA A 79 -11.63 -19.81 -7.24
CA ALA A 79 -10.91 -20.16 -8.44
C ALA A 79 -9.74 -19.19 -8.65
N LEU A 80 -8.54 -19.70 -8.90
CA LEU A 80 -7.38 -18.88 -9.27
C LEU A 80 -7.56 -18.34 -10.68
N VAL A 81 -7.56 -17.01 -10.82
CA VAL A 81 -7.73 -16.31 -12.11
C VAL A 81 -6.39 -15.86 -12.67
N SER A 82 -5.52 -15.34 -11.81
CA SER A 82 -4.24 -14.76 -12.23
C SER A 82 -3.17 -14.93 -11.15
N GLY A 83 -1.93 -15.14 -11.58
CA GLY A 83 -0.79 -15.35 -10.71
C GLY A 83 -0.70 -16.78 -10.18
N ASN A 84 0.03 -16.95 -9.09
CA ASN A 84 0.17 -18.21 -8.39
C ASN A 84 0.06 -17.96 -6.88
N ILE A 85 -0.40 -18.94 -6.13
CA ILE A 85 -0.52 -18.89 -4.67
C ILE A 85 0.85 -19.01 -3.99
N SER A 86 1.83 -19.57 -4.71
CA SER A 86 3.22 -19.69 -4.27
C SER A 86 4.18 -18.87 -5.12
N LYS A 87 5.24 -18.35 -4.50
CA LYS A 87 6.35 -17.65 -5.18
C LYS A 87 7.67 -17.87 -4.45
N SER A 88 8.78 -17.98 -5.19
CA SER A 88 10.12 -18.08 -4.62
C SER A 88 11.03 -16.97 -5.14
N TRP A 89 12.02 -16.63 -4.31
CA TRP A 89 13.11 -15.71 -4.58
C TRP A 89 14.42 -16.33 -4.11
N GLU A 90 15.47 -16.18 -4.92
CA GLU A 90 16.80 -16.73 -4.61
C GLU A 90 17.37 -16.12 -3.32
N ARG A 91 17.20 -14.81 -3.14
CA ARG A 91 17.70 -14.08 -1.98
C ARG A 91 16.90 -12.83 -1.68
N LEU A 92 16.97 -12.38 -0.44
CA LEU A 92 16.37 -11.15 0.05
C LEU A 92 17.35 -10.44 1.00
N ASP A 93 17.95 -9.35 0.53
CA ASP A 93 18.98 -8.60 1.26
C ASP A 93 18.39 -7.86 2.47
N ALA A 94 19.24 -7.53 3.44
CA ALA A 94 18.84 -6.77 4.62
C ALA A 94 18.20 -5.42 4.23
N GLY A 95 17.04 -5.11 4.79
CA GLY A 95 16.27 -3.90 4.48
C GLY A 95 15.49 -3.95 3.16
N SER A 96 15.60 -5.01 2.36
CA SER A 96 14.87 -5.14 1.09
C SER A 96 13.41 -5.58 1.28
N LEU A 97 12.62 -5.39 0.21
CA LEU A 97 11.19 -5.69 0.13
C LEU A 97 10.91 -6.41 -1.19
N VAL A 98 10.15 -7.50 -1.11
CA VAL A 98 9.50 -8.13 -2.26
C VAL A 98 7.99 -8.17 -2.05
N SER A 99 7.24 -8.07 -3.13
CA SER A 99 5.78 -8.16 -3.11
C SER A 99 5.33 -9.19 -4.13
N HIS A 100 4.32 -9.96 -3.76
CA HIS A 100 3.68 -10.94 -4.63
C HIS A 100 2.17 -10.75 -4.58
N SER A 101 1.53 -10.85 -5.73
CA SER A 101 0.08 -10.70 -5.85
C SER A 101 -0.52 -11.76 -6.77
N PHE A 102 -1.76 -12.11 -6.46
CA PHE A 102 -2.57 -13.03 -7.25
C PHE A 102 -4.04 -12.67 -7.12
N GLU A 103 -4.84 -13.12 -8.08
CA GLU A 103 -6.27 -12.85 -8.13
C GLU A 103 -7.05 -14.15 -8.11
N LEU A 104 -8.06 -14.17 -7.24
CA LEU A 104 -9.04 -15.24 -7.14
C LEU A 104 -10.41 -14.71 -7.57
N GLU A 105 -11.30 -15.62 -7.92
CA GLU A 105 -12.70 -15.33 -8.14
C GLU A 105 -13.56 -16.28 -7.32
N SER A 106 -14.61 -15.75 -6.71
CA SER A 106 -15.60 -16.53 -5.99
C SER A 106 -17.01 -16.19 -6.44
N ASN A 107 -17.83 -17.23 -6.54
CA ASN A 107 -19.27 -17.15 -6.79
C ASN A 107 -20.10 -17.59 -5.58
N VAL A 108 -19.44 -17.87 -4.45
CA VAL A 108 -20.08 -18.40 -3.25
C VAL A 108 -20.27 -17.27 -2.25
N LYS A 109 -21.52 -17.00 -1.87
CA LYS A 109 -21.84 -15.99 -0.86
C LYS A 109 -21.49 -16.51 0.53
N GLY A 110 -20.76 -15.72 1.31
CA GLY A 110 -20.42 -16.09 2.69
C GLY A 110 -19.25 -15.32 3.27
N MET A 111 -19.07 -15.48 4.57
CA MET A 111 -17.91 -14.96 5.29
C MET A 111 -16.73 -15.91 5.14
N PHE A 112 -15.58 -15.38 4.73
CA PHE A 112 -14.34 -16.13 4.64
C PHE A 112 -13.29 -15.58 5.60
N TYR A 113 -12.62 -16.49 6.32
CA TYR A 113 -11.54 -16.19 7.24
C TYR A 113 -10.24 -16.72 6.65
N GLY A 114 -9.36 -15.83 6.18
CA GLY A 114 -8.09 -16.25 5.59
C GLY A 114 -6.99 -16.40 6.63
N ALA A 115 -6.28 -17.53 6.58
CA ALA A 115 -5.12 -17.77 7.42
C ALA A 115 -3.89 -16.95 6.96
N PRO A 116 -2.89 -16.78 7.83
CA PRO A 116 -1.57 -16.29 7.43
C PRO A 116 -0.95 -17.12 6.31
N ALA A 117 -0.23 -16.44 5.41
CA ALA A 117 0.64 -17.12 4.46
C ALA A 117 1.95 -17.53 5.16
N VAL A 118 2.55 -18.62 4.69
CA VAL A 118 3.79 -19.18 5.23
C VAL A 118 4.96 -18.75 4.35
N ILE A 119 6.00 -18.20 5.00
CA ILE A 119 7.26 -17.81 4.37
C ILE A 119 8.34 -18.70 4.96
N THR A 120 9.07 -19.44 4.11
CA THR A 120 10.25 -20.19 4.54
C THR A 120 11.51 -19.62 3.92
N PHE A 121 12.62 -19.68 4.65
CA PHE A 121 13.89 -19.14 4.21
C PHE A 121 15.07 -19.82 4.90
N ARG A 122 16.24 -19.74 4.29
CA ARG A 122 17.50 -20.25 4.83
C ARG A 122 18.38 -19.13 5.36
N ILE A 123 19.10 -19.45 6.43
CA ILE A 123 20.15 -18.61 7.01
C ILE A 123 21.47 -19.37 6.80
N PRO A 124 22.51 -18.79 6.18
CA PRO A 124 23.75 -19.51 5.90
C PRO A 124 24.41 -20.15 7.13
N THR A 125 24.27 -19.53 8.30
CA THR A 125 24.83 -19.98 9.57
C THR A 125 23.97 -21.04 10.28
N LYS A 126 22.78 -21.37 9.78
CA LYS A 126 21.86 -22.35 10.39
C LYS A 126 21.41 -23.39 9.37
N ALA A 127 21.56 -24.67 9.72
CA ALA A 127 21.10 -25.78 8.88
C ALA A 127 19.56 -25.90 8.81
N ALA A 128 18.86 -25.50 9.88
CA ALA A 128 17.41 -25.58 9.96
C ALA A 128 16.74 -24.48 9.12
N LEU A 129 15.75 -24.90 8.31
CA LEU A 129 14.86 -23.98 7.59
C LEU A 129 14.09 -23.12 8.59
N GLN A 130 14.04 -21.82 8.35
CA GLN A 130 13.29 -20.87 9.17
C GLN A 130 11.94 -20.61 8.55
N GLU A 131 10.95 -20.36 9.40
CA GLU A 131 9.58 -20.07 9.01
C GLU A 131 9.14 -18.73 9.62
N ALA A 132 8.42 -17.95 8.83
CA ALA A 132 7.74 -16.72 9.26
C ALA A 132 6.32 -16.72 8.70
N LEU A 133 5.40 -16.11 9.44
CA LEU A 133 4.00 -16.01 9.07
C LEU A 133 3.65 -14.57 8.69
N SER A 134 2.73 -14.41 7.74
CA SER A 134 2.15 -13.11 7.47
C SER A 134 1.15 -12.69 8.55
N THR A 135 0.71 -11.44 8.49
CA THR A 135 -0.53 -11.05 9.19
C THR A 135 -1.72 -11.84 8.65
N PRO A 136 -2.71 -12.21 9.49
CA PRO A 136 -4.00 -12.72 9.01
C PRO A 136 -4.78 -11.60 8.32
N ILE A 137 -5.71 -11.96 7.43
CA ILE A 137 -6.62 -11.00 6.81
C ILE A 137 -7.87 -10.81 7.67
N LEU A 138 -8.50 -9.65 7.56
CA LEU A 138 -9.83 -9.44 8.09
C LEU A 138 -10.84 -10.33 7.34
N PRO A 139 -11.93 -10.75 8.01
CA PRO A 139 -12.96 -11.56 7.37
C PRO A 139 -13.50 -10.88 6.10
N LEU A 140 -13.55 -11.64 5.02
CA LEU A 140 -14.06 -11.18 3.73
C LEU A 140 -15.53 -11.57 3.63
N ASP A 141 -16.41 -10.59 3.50
CA ASP A 141 -17.84 -10.81 3.26
C ASP A 141 -18.10 -10.91 1.75
N ILE A 142 -18.03 -12.14 1.25
CA ILE A 142 -18.08 -12.44 -0.18
C ILE A 142 -19.52 -12.36 -0.65
N LEU A 143 -19.72 -11.61 -1.73
CA LEU A 143 -21.00 -11.33 -2.36
C LEU A 143 -22.02 -10.65 -1.44
N ALA A 144 -21.55 -9.95 -0.41
CA ALA A 144 -22.38 -9.15 0.48
C ALA A 144 -23.20 -8.10 -0.29
N GLU A 145 -24.43 -7.84 0.16
CA GLU A 145 -25.21 -6.73 -0.35
C GLU A 145 -24.61 -5.41 0.16
N ARG A 146 -23.74 -4.81 -0.65
CA ARG A 146 -23.20 -3.49 -0.34
C ARG A 146 -24.20 -2.42 -0.80
N PRO A 147 -24.59 -1.48 0.07
CA PRO A 147 -25.37 -0.33 -0.38
C PRO A 147 -24.57 0.45 -1.42
N PRO A 148 -25.22 1.08 -2.40
CA PRO A 148 -24.53 1.81 -3.46
C PRO A 148 -23.61 2.86 -2.83
N GLU A 149 -22.31 2.78 -3.15
CA GLU A 149 -21.34 3.74 -2.64
C GLU A 149 -21.75 5.14 -3.10
N LYS A 150 -22.08 6.00 -2.15
CA LYS A 150 -22.53 7.38 -2.39
C LYS A 150 -21.39 8.31 -2.83
N LYS A 151 -20.43 7.82 -3.62
CA LYS A 151 -19.29 8.60 -4.16
C LYS A 151 -19.76 9.88 -4.86
N PHE A 152 -20.88 9.77 -5.58
CA PHE A 152 -21.50 10.89 -6.26
C PHE A 152 -22.12 11.91 -5.31
N GLU A 153 -22.62 11.49 -4.14
CA GLU A 153 -23.12 12.41 -3.10
C GLU A 153 -21.99 13.18 -2.43
N TRP A 154 -20.83 12.56 -2.21
CA TRP A 154 -19.67 13.28 -1.69
C TRP A 154 -19.20 14.36 -2.67
N ALA A 155 -19.12 14.03 -3.97
CA ALA A 155 -18.79 14.99 -5.01
C ALA A 155 -19.82 16.14 -5.08
N LYS A 156 -21.13 15.82 -5.02
CA LYS A 156 -22.19 16.84 -4.92
C LYS A 156 -22.04 17.72 -3.68
N ARG A 157 -21.71 17.14 -2.52
CA ARG A 157 -21.56 17.87 -1.26
C ARG A 157 -20.34 18.80 -1.28
N LEU A 158 -19.24 18.38 -1.92
CA LEU A 158 -18.08 19.24 -2.15
C LEU A 158 -18.41 20.36 -3.13
N LEU A 159 -19.06 20.05 -4.25
CA LEU A 159 -19.46 21.05 -5.23
C LEU A 159 -20.44 22.06 -4.62
N ALA A 160 -21.37 21.62 -3.76
CA ALA A 160 -22.27 22.51 -3.04
C ALA A 160 -21.53 23.44 -2.06
N LYS A 161 -20.50 22.95 -1.36
CA LYS A 161 -19.72 23.75 -0.40
C LYS A 161 -18.71 24.70 -1.06
N TYR A 162 -18.05 24.25 -2.12
CA TYR A 162 -16.90 24.95 -2.71
C TYR A 162 -17.16 25.47 -4.12
N GLY A 163 -18.29 25.12 -4.75
CA GLY A 163 -18.60 25.54 -6.12
C GLY A 163 -18.63 27.05 -6.31
N SER A 164 -19.11 27.80 -5.31
CA SER A 164 -19.08 29.27 -5.33
C SER A 164 -17.65 29.81 -5.36
N LEU A 165 -16.76 29.28 -4.50
CA LEU A 165 -15.34 29.67 -4.46
C LEU A 165 -14.62 29.33 -5.77
N PHE A 166 -14.82 28.12 -6.31
CA PHE A 166 -14.27 27.71 -7.60
C PHE A 166 -14.77 28.60 -8.74
N SER A 167 -16.05 28.99 -8.73
CA SER A 167 -16.65 29.89 -9.71
C SER A 167 -16.01 31.29 -9.68
N VAL A 168 -15.90 31.89 -8.49
CA VAL A 168 -15.30 33.24 -8.33
C VAL A 168 -13.84 33.23 -8.79
N ILE A 169 -13.04 32.24 -8.34
CA ILE A 169 -11.63 32.15 -8.74
C ILE A 169 -11.51 31.93 -10.25
N SER A 170 -12.34 31.07 -10.85
CA SER A 170 -12.34 30.85 -12.30
C SER A 170 -12.69 32.12 -13.07
N ILE A 171 -13.66 32.91 -12.62
CA ILE A 171 -14.05 34.18 -13.28
C ILE A 171 -12.91 35.19 -13.21
N VAL A 172 -12.26 35.34 -12.05
CA VAL A 172 -11.15 36.28 -11.88
C VAL A 172 -9.97 35.88 -12.78
N VAL A 173 -9.61 34.60 -12.82
CA VAL A 173 -8.53 34.10 -13.68
C VAL A 173 -8.86 34.31 -15.16
N LEU A 174 -10.11 34.04 -15.57
CA LEU A 174 -10.53 34.19 -16.96
C LEU A 174 -10.60 35.65 -17.40
N PHE A 175 -11.00 36.54 -16.49
CA PHE A 175 -10.97 37.99 -16.71
C PHE A 175 -9.54 38.51 -16.85
N VAL A 176 -8.63 38.12 -15.95
CA VAL A 176 -7.21 38.47 -16.07
C VAL A 176 -6.62 37.92 -17.35
N TYR A 177 -6.94 36.68 -17.72
CA TYR A 177 -6.51 36.09 -18.98
C TYR A 177 -7.00 36.92 -20.17
N LEU A 178 -8.29 37.24 -20.26
CA LEU A 178 -8.86 38.05 -21.34
C LEU A 178 -8.25 39.45 -21.44
N VAL A 179 -7.94 40.08 -20.31
CA VAL A 179 -7.30 41.41 -20.27
C VAL A 179 -5.82 41.32 -20.67
N ALA A 180 -5.13 40.26 -20.26
CA ALA A 180 -3.71 40.07 -20.54
C ALA A 180 -3.43 39.39 -21.90
N THR A 181 -4.43 38.78 -22.56
CA THR A 181 -4.26 38.25 -23.91
C THR A 181 -4.43 39.37 -24.94
N PRO A 182 -3.36 39.77 -25.65
CA PRO A 182 -3.51 40.70 -26.76
C PRO A 182 -4.36 40.04 -27.86
N SER A 183 -5.39 40.74 -28.31
CA SER A 183 -6.24 40.27 -29.42
C SER A 183 -5.38 40.10 -30.67
N LYS A 184 -5.23 38.87 -31.15
CA LYS A 184 -4.84 38.65 -32.55
C LYS A 184 -6.05 38.97 -33.41
N SER A 185 -6.22 40.24 -33.74
CA SER A 185 -7.11 40.67 -34.81
C SER A 185 -6.62 40.09 -36.14
N GLY A 186 -7.52 39.39 -36.83
CA GLY A 186 -7.34 39.09 -38.25
C GLY A 186 -7.48 40.37 -39.09
N ALA A 187 -6.84 40.34 -40.26
CA ALA A 187 -6.93 41.26 -41.40
C ALA A 187 -6.07 42.55 -41.37
N ALA A 188 -4.93 42.52 -42.07
CA ALA A 188 -4.74 43.25 -43.34
C ALA A 188 -3.25 43.27 -43.75
N LYS A 189 -2.84 42.35 -44.63
CA LYS A 189 -1.66 42.54 -45.50
C LYS A 189 -2.11 42.50 -46.96
N GLY A 190 -2.76 43.58 -47.39
CA GLY A 190 -2.89 43.91 -48.80
C GLY A 190 -1.68 44.74 -49.24
N SER A 191 -0.58 44.08 -49.62
CA SER A 191 0.54 44.75 -50.30
C SER A 191 0.39 44.57 -51.81
N LYS A 192 0.13 45.68 -52.52
CA LYS A 192 0.61 45.96 -53.89
C LYS A 192 0.05 47.31 -54.35
N LYS A 193 0.88 48.35 -54.31
CA LYS A 193 0.73 49.50 -55.20
C LYS A 193 2.02 49.61 -56.02
N ARG A 194 1.90 49.25 -57.30
CA ARG A 194 2.82 49.59 -58.38
C ARG A 194 2.49 51.02 -58.82
N ARG A 195 3.46 51.92 -58.79
CA ARG A 195 3.87 52.78 -59.91
C ARG A 195 5.06 53.62 -59.47
#